data_AF-A0A962YJ54-F1
#
_entry.id   AF-A0A962YJ54-F1
#
_cell.length_a   1.000
_cell.length_b   1.000
_cell.length_c   1.000
_cell.angle_alpha   90.00
_cell.angle_beta   90.00
_cell.angle_gamma   90.00
#
_symmetry.space_group_name_H-M   'P 1'
#
loop_
_entity.id
_entity.type
_entity.pdbx_description
1 polymer ?
#
loop_
_entity_poly.entity_id
_entity_poly.type
_entity_poly.pdbx_seq_one_letter_code
_entity_poly.pdbx_strand_id
1 'polypeptide(L)'
;MQSPAQIQRIILRTLWEQDINQRPVPMRILIYLGRMIWGIARKFLDGDFNMRAMSLVYTTLLSIVPLAAISFSVLRGFGIHNQLEPALLEFLAPLGDRRIEIVSQIVAFVENLRLGVLSTLGMVMLIYTIIAMTHKVESAFNVIWHVSKPRSLARRFADYLSVILVGPVIVFSGVSLSRTVLHSSLVQWLASVEPFGTLLYGVSLLVPYLLICGGFAFLYGFVPNTRVKFSAAILGGVFSGLLWSAASVIFANLVANSSNYSAIYAGFAGAVLFMVWIYIGWLIILVGGQVAFYWQNPRFLDPRTEKAVLTSREAEEVALELMTLIGRAHYRHEPLWTFSSLEQHRQDLQPDILLRELRRLEARGLIITTSTQPPSYLPARDVSNIQVSEILQMVRGRDQTEMPSLPSVAALMDEVDTAISETVGTLSLKDLIERAEAGEQFA
;
A
#
# COMPACT_ATOMS: atom_id res chain seq x y z
N MET A 1 -16.71 8.32 -32.28
CA MET A 1 -16.07 8.14 -30.96
C MET A 1 -16.65 6.89 -30.32
N GLN A 2 -15.86 5.84 -30.10
CA GLN A 2 -16.33 4.61 -29.46
C GLN A 2 -16.70 4.90 -28.00
N SER A 3 -17.77 4.30 -27.48
CA SER A 3 -18.16 4.53 -26.09
C SER A 3 -17.16 3.88 -25.12
N PRO A 4 -16.91 4.44 -23.93
CA PRO A 4 -15.96 3.88 -22.96
C PRO A 4 -16.24 2.40 -22.64
N ALA A 5 -17.52 2.02 -22.64
CA ALA A 5 -17.97 0.64 -22.41
C ALA A 5 -17.60 -0.33 -23.56
N GLN A 6 -17.53 0.14 -24.81
CA GLN A 6 -17.12 -0.68 -25.96
C GLN A 6 -15.62 -0.97 -25.93
N ILE A 7 -14.80 0.02 -25.59
CA ILE A 7 -13.35 -0.13 -25.44
C ILE A 7 -13.04 -1.14 -24.32
N GLN A 8 -13.73 -1.03 -23.18
CA GLN A 8 -13.58 -1.99 -22.08
C GLN A 8 -13.90 -3.42 -22.53
N ARG A 9 -15.00 -3.65 -23.27
CA ARG A 9 -15.34 -5.01 -23.75
C ARG A 9 -14.29 -5.58 -24.70
N ILE A 10 -13.79 -4.79 -25.63
CA ILE A 10 -12.77 -5.24 -26.60
C ILE A 10 -11.48 -5.62 -25.87
N ILE A 11 -11.06 -4.81 -24.89
CA ILE A 11 -9.86 -5.08 -24.10
C ILE A 11 -10.04 -6.32 -23.23
N LEU A 12 -11.18 -6.45 -22.54
CA LEU A 12 -11.51 -7.62 -21.72
C LEU A 12 -11.48 -8.91 -22.56
N ARG A 13 -12.08 -8.87 -23.76
CA ARG A 13 -12.08 -10.00 -24.69
C ARG A 13 -10.66 -10.36 -25.14
N THR A 14 -9.88 -9.36 -25.55
CA THR A 14 -8.57 -9.57 -26.17
C THR A 14 -7.51 -10.01 -25.16
N LEU A 15 -7.51 -9.42 -23.97
CA LEU A 15 -6.49 -9.69 -22.95
C LEU A 15 -6.86 -10.86 -22.02
N TRP A 16 -8.15 -11.13 -21.74
CA TRP A 16 -8.56 -12.13 -20.73
C TRP A 16 -9.17 -13.42 -21.30
N GLU A 17 -9.75 -13.46 -22.52
CA GLU A 17 -10.27 -14.73 -23.11
C GLU A 17 -9.18 -15.61 -23.75
N GLN A 18 -7.94 -15.14 -23.82
CA GLN A 18 -6.85 -15.91 -24.41
C GLN A 18 -6.23 -16.88 -23.41
N ASP A 19 -6.12 -18.14 -23.80
CA ASP A 19 -5.49 -19.19 -23.02
C ASP A 19 -3.95 -19.01 -23.02
N ILE A 20 -3.43 -18.34 -21.99
CA ILE A 20 -2.02 -17.91 -21.88
C ILE A 20 -1.06 -19.11 -21.95
N ASN A 21 -1.49 -20.27 -21.47
CA ASN A 21 -0.65 -21.46 -21.34
C ASN A 21 -0.29 -22.08 -22.70
N GLN A 22 -1.03 -21.77 -23.77
CA GLN A 22 -0.79 -22.30 -25.12
C GLN A 22 0.08 -21.38 -26.00
N ARG A 23 0.57 -20.24 -25.47
CA ARG A 23 1.31 -19.22 -26.23
C ARG A 23 2.82 -19.23 -25.93
N PRO A 24 3.68 -18.80 -26.87
CA PRO A 24 5.12 -18.68 -26.64
C PRO A 24 5.45 -17.65 -25.54
N VAL A 25 6.53 -17.91 -24.80
CA VAL A 25 6.99 -17.12 -23.63
C VAL A 25 6.99 -15.59 -23.83
N PRO A 26 7.51 -15.01 -24.93
CA PRO A 26 7.50 -13.56 -25.11
C PRO A 26 6.07 -12.98 -25.22
N MET A 27 5.15 -13.71 -25.85
CA MET A 27 3.75 -13.29 -25.96
C MET A 27 3.05 -13.35 -24.60
N ARG A 28 3.40 -14.33 -23.75
CA ARG A 28 2.89 -14.42 -22.37
C ARG A 28 3.29 -13.20 -21.54
N ILE A 29 4.55 -12.78 -21.64
CA ILE A 29 5.06 -11.58 -20.94
C ILE A 29 4.34 -10.33 -21.44
N LEU A 30 4.16 -10.20 -22.76
CA LEU A 30 3.47 -9.04 -23.34
C LEU A 30 2.01 -8.94 -22.89
N ILE A 31 1.27 -10.04 -22.92
CA ILE A 31 -0.12 -10.10 -22.43
C ILE A 31 -0.15 -9.76 -20.94
N TYR A 32 0.78 -10.29 -20.14
CA TYR A 32 0.86 -10.00 -18.72
C TYR A 32 1.10 -8.53 -18.41
N LEU A 33 2.08 -7.90 -19.09
CA LEU A 33 2.35 -6.47 -18.97
C LEU A 33 1.15 -5.64 -19.42
N GLY A 34 0.47 -6.04 -20.50
CA GLY A 34 -0.77 -5.41 -20.97
C GLY A 34 -1.89 -5.47 -19.92
N ARG A 35 -2.09 -6.62 -19.29
CA ARG A 35 -3.05 -6.79 -18.18
C ARG A 35 -2.69 -5.90 -16.99
N MET A 36 -1.40 -5.81 -16.65
CA MET A 36 -0.91 -4.98 -15.54
C MET A 36 -1.13 -3.49 -15.81
N ILE A 37 -0.76 -3.02 -17.01
CA ILE A 37 -0.99 -1.63 -17.43
C ILE A 37 -2.48 -1.30 -17.38
N TRP A 38 -3.34 -2.18 -17.90
CA TRP A 38 -4.78 -1.97 -17.87
C TRP A 38 -5.34 -1.95 -16.44
N GLY A 39 -4.92 -2.88 -15.57
CA GLY A 39 -5.34 -2.91 -14.18
C GLY A 39 -4.94 -1.65 -13.40
N ILE A 40 -3.74 -1.12 -13.66
CA ILE A 40 -3.27 0.15 -13.08
C ILE A 40 -4.07 1.33 -13.64
N ALA A 41 -4.25 1.39 -14.96
CA ALA A 41 -5.00 2.47 -15.61
C ALA A 41 -6.44 2.51 -15.12
N ARG A 42 -7.08 1.35 -14.94
CA ARG A 42 -8.42 1.26 -14.36
C ARG A 42 -8.47 1.83 -12.93
N LYS A 43 -7.58 1.39 -12.03
CA LYS A 43 -7.53 1.93 -10.65
C LYS A 43 -7.21 3.42 -10.60
N PHE A 44 -6.45 3.92 -11.59
CA PHE A 44 -6.22 5.35 -11.73
C PHE A 44 -7.48 6.11 -12.16
N LEU A 45 -8.25 5.56 -13.11
CA LEU A 45 -9.53 6.11 -13.58
C LEU A 45 -10.64 6.04 -12.53
N ASP A 46 -10.67 4.98 -11.73
CA ASP A 46 -11.62 4.79 -10.63
C ASP A 46 -11.34 5.75 -9.45
N GLY A 47 -10.17 6.43 -9.45
CA GLY A 47 -9.85 7.53 -8.53
C GLY A 47 -9.15 7.12 -7.23
N ASP A 48 -8.97 5.83 -6.98
CA ASP A 48 -8.41 5.29 -5.73
C ASP A 48 -7.00 5.82 -5.42
N PHE A 49 -6.13 5.86 -6.43
CA PHE A 49 -4.77 6.38 -6.26
C PHE A 49 -4.77 7.89 -6.04
N ASN A 50 -5.65 8.62 -6.74
CA ASN A 50 -5.72 10.08 -6.66
C ASN A 50 -6.19 10.53 -5.27
N MET A 51 -7.25 9.91 -4.73
CA MET A 51 -7.74 10.21 -3.38
C MET A 51 -6.67 9.96 -2.31
N ARG A 52 -5.96 8.83 -2.40
CA ARG A 52 -4.88 8.48 -1.46
C ARG A 52 -3.69 9.41 -1.58
N ALA A 53 -3.25 9.71 -2.81
CA ALA A 53 -2.16 10.64 -3.08
C ALA A 53 -2.50 12.04 -2.55
N MET A 54 -3.70 12.56 -2.80
CA MET A 54 -4.13 13.87 -2.27
C MET A 54 -4.14 13.92 -0.74
N SER A 55 -4.64 12.87 -0.09
CA SER A 55 -4.61 12.78 1.38
C SER A 55 -3.18 12.79 1.94
N LEU A 56 -2.25 12.10 1.26
CA LEU A 56 -0.83 12.08 1.61
C LEU A 56 -0.15 13.42 1.35
N VAL A 57 -0.45 14.09 0.24
CA VAL A 57 0.03 15.45 -0.07
C VAL A 57 -0.38 16.42 1.03
N TYR A 58 -1.67 16.49 1.35
CA TYR A 58 -2.19 17.36 2.40
C TYR A 58 -1.51 17.11 3.74
N THR A 59 -1.34 15.84 4.11
CA THR A 59 -0.68 15.47 5.38
C THR A 59 0.81 15.83 5.35
N THR A 60 1.48 15.64 4.21
CA THR A 60 2.90 16.02 4.03
C THR A 60 3.07 17.53 4.21
N LEU A 61 2.22 18.33 3.57
CA LEU A 61 2.25 19.79 3.67
C LEU A 61 2.01 20.28 5.11
N LEU A 62 1.03 19.70 5.81
CA LEU A 62 0.79 20.02 7.22
C LEU A 62 1.95 19.62 8.14
N SER A 63 2.66 18.54 7.80
CA SER A 63 3.77 18.02 8.60
C SER A 63 5.06 18.81 8.41
N ILE A 64 5.25 19.46 7.25
CA ILE A 64 6.49 20.20 6.92
C ILE A 64 6.75 21.34 7.91
N VAL A 65 5.73 22.12 8.28
CA VAL A 65 5.91 23.29 9.14
C VAL A 65 6.36 22.92 10.57
N PRO A 66 5.67 22.00 11.28
CA PRO A 66 6.15 21.53 12.59
C PRO A 66 7.52 20.84 12.50
N LEU A 67 7.76 20.06 11.45
CA LEU A 67 9.03 19.36 11.23
C LEU A 67 10.19 20.34 11.05
N ALA A 68 10.00 21.37 10.23
CA ALA A 68 10.96 22.44 10.07
C ALA A 68 11.23 23.12 11.42
N ALA A 69 10.20 23.58 12.13
CA ALA A 69 10.34 24.28 13.40
C ALA A 69 11.16 23.50 14.45
N ILE A 70 10.91 22.19 14.57
CA ILE A 70 11.59 21.35 15.55
C ILE A 70 12.99 20.98 15.07
N SER A 71 13.18 20.66 13.79
CA SER A 71 14.51 20.42 13.24
C SER A 71 15.41 21.62 13.52
N PHE A 72 14.92 22.84 13.34
CA PHE A 72 15.65 24.06 13.67
C PHE A 72 15.86 24.27 15.17
N SER A 73 14.85 23.99 16.01
CA SER A 73 15.00 24.04 17.48
C SER A 73 16.12 23.11 17.96
N VAL A 74 16.16 21.89 17.44
CA VAL A 74 17.20 20.89 17.72
C VAL A 74 18.58 21.38 17.23
N LEU A 75 18.67 21.88 15.99
CA LEU A 75 19.93 22.39 15.42
C LEU A 75 20.49 23.60 16.22
N ARG A 76 19.61 24.49 16.70
CA ARG A 76 19.99 25.57 17.62
C ARG A 76 20.44 25.03 18.99
N GLY A 77 19.73 24.04 19.53
CA GLY A 77 20.11 23.37 20.78
C GLY A 77 21.49 22.72 20.74
N PHE A 78 21.94 22.27 19.56
CA PHE A 78 23.30 21.76 19.33
C PHE A 78 24.34 22.85 19.00
N GLY A 79 23.96 24.12 18.92
CA GLY A 79 24.88 25.23 18.59
C GLY A 79 25.36 25.26 17.13
N ILE A 80 24.68 24.54 16.22
CA ILE A 80 25.09 24.37 14.81
C ILE A 80 24.62 25.53 13.91
N HIS A 81 23.99 26.56 14.48
CA HIS A 81 23.38 27.67 13.72
C HIS A 81 24.36 28.34 12.73
N ASN A 82 25.63 28.51 13.12
CA ASN A 82 26.66 29.15 12.30
C ASN A 82 27.22 28.23 11.20
N GLN A 83 26.93 26.92 11.23
CA GLN A 83 27.35 25.95 10.21
C GLN A 83 26.20 25.57 9.26
N LEU A 84 24.96 25.98 9.57
CA LEU A 84 23.78 25.65 8.76
C LEU A 84 23.79 26.33 7.40
N GLU A 85 24.07 27.64 7.38
CA GLU A 85 24.09 28.42 6.14
C GLU A 85 25.14 27.90 5.15
N PRO A 86 26.42 27.67 5.55
CA PRO A 86 27.41 27.02 4.67
C PRO A 86 26.96 25.64 4.16
N ALA A 87 26.42 24.80 5.04
CA ALA A 87 25.97 23.45 4.66
C ALA A 87 24.78 23.47 3.69
N LEU A 88 23.83 24.39 3.88
CA LEU A 88 22.70 24.57 2.97
C LEU A 88 23.15 25.14 1.61
N LEU A 89 24.10 26.08 1.61
CA LEU A 89 24.68 26.62 0.37
C LEU A 89 25.42 25.54 -0.43
N GLU A 90 26.13 24.64 0.26
CA GLU A 90 26.80 23.50 -0.38
C GLU A 90 25.79 22.46 -0.88
N PHE A 91 24.78 22.12 -0.07
CA PHE A 91 23.73 21.18 -0.46
C PHE A 91 22.92 21.67 -1.66
N LEU A 92 22.63 22.97 -1.72
CA LEU A 92 21.89 23.61 -2.80
C LEU A 92 22.79 24.15 -3.92
N ALA A 93 24.08 23.82 -3.94
CA ALA A 93 24.99 24.18 -5.03
C ALA A 93 24.46 23.85 -6.44
N PRO A 94 23.74 22.72 -6.67
CA PRO A 94 23.15 22.41 -7.98
C PRO A 94 22.09 23.40 -8.47
N LEU A 95 21.52 24.24 -7.60
CA LEU A 95 20.50 25.24 -7.94
C LEU A 95 21.08 26.55 -8.50
N GLY A 96 22.42 26.65 -8.62
CA GLY A 96 23.08 27.87 -9.12
C GLY A 96 22.86 29.07 -8.20
N ASP A 97 22.72 30.26 -8.77
CA ASP A 97 22.68 31.52 -7.99
C ASP A 97 21.41 31.67 -7.14
N ARG A 98 20.32 30.96 -7.48
CA ARG A 98 19.08 30.93 -6.69
C ARG A 98 19.27 30.35 -5.29
N ARG A 99 20.34 29.58 -5.05
CA ARG A 99 20.61 29.01 -3.74
C ARG A 99 20.79 30.08 -2.67
N ILE A 100 21.38 31.23 -2.98
CA ILE A 100 21.65 32.31 -2.01
C ILE A 100 20.32 32.92 -1.53
N GLU A 101 19.39 33.13 -2.45
CA GLU A 101 18.04 33.64 -2.12
C GLU A 101 17.24 32.63 -1.29
N ILE A 102 17.26 31.34 -1.67
CA ILE A 102 16.55 30.28 -0.95
C ILE A 102 17.12 30.11 0.46
N VAL A 103 18.45 30.07 0.60
CA VAL A 103 19.11 29.91 1.90
C VAL A 103 18.84 31.12 2.80
N SER A 104 18.95 32.35 2.26
CA SER A 104 18.67 33.55 3.05
C SER A 104 17.21 33.63 3.51
N GLN A 105 16.25 33.20 2.69
CA GLN A 105 14.83 33.08 3.09
C GLN A 105 14.62 32.01 4.18
N ILE A 106 15.29 30.86 4.08
CA ILE A 106 15.22 29.81 5.10
C ILE A 106 15.80 30.32 6.43
N VAL A 107 16.98 30.94 6.40
CA VAL A 107 17.63 31.48 7.59
C VAL A 107 16.79 32.61 8.22
N ALA A 108 16.28 33.55 7.42
CA ALA A 108 15.43 34.63 7.89
C ALA A 108 14.10 34.12 8.48
N PHE A 109 13.48 33.09 7.89
CA PHE A 109 12.30 32.44 8.47
C PHE A 109 12.62 31.84 9.85
N VAL A 110 13.79 31.22 9.99
CA VAL A 110 14.26 30.58 11.23
C VAL A 110 14.56 31.60 12.33
N GLU A 111 15.18 32.73 11.99
CA GLU A 111 15.42 33.84 12.92
C GLU A 111 14.13 34.45 13.46
N ASN A 112 13.08 34.51 12.63
CA ASN A 112 11.78 35.08 13.01
C ASN A 112 10.88 34.14 13.84
N LEU A 113 11.21 32.85 13.96
CA LEU A 113 10.45 31.91 14.81
C LEU A 113 10.71 32.17 16.31
N ARG A 114 9.77 32.81 17.00
CA ARG A 114 9.82 33.03 18.47
C ARG A 114 9.44 31.74 19.23
N LEU A 115 10.41 31.14 19.91
CA LEU A 115 10.40 29.76 20.43
C LEU A 115 9.66 29.51 21.78
N GLY A 116 9.02 30.50 22.40
CA GLY A 116 8.49 30.36 23.77
C GLY A 116 7.30 29.40 23.90
N VAL A 117 6.13 29.77 23.38
CA VAL A 117 4.86 29.01 23.51
C VAL A 117 4.58 28.15 22.27
N LEU A 118 5.18 28.50 21.13
CA LEU A 118 5.03 27.79 19.87
C LEU A 118 5.77 26.44 19.84
N SER A 119 6.78 26.26 20.69
CA SER A 119 7.61 25.03 20.70
C SER A 119 6.89 23.82 21.30
N THR A 120 6.13 23.99 22.38
CA THR A 120 5.40 22.88 23.02
C THR A 120 4.19 22.47 22.19
N LEU A 121 3.40 23.44 21.71
CA LEU A 121 2.29 23.19 20.80
C LEU A 121 2.78 22.62 19.46
N GLY A 122 3.89 23.14 18.93
CA GLY A 122 4.55 22.61 17.73
C GLY A 122 5.04 21.17 17.90
N MET A 123 5.56 20.80 19.08
CA MET A 123 5.97 19.43 19.41
C MET A 123 4.79 18.46 19.42
N VAL A 124 3.68 18.83 20.07
CA VAL A 124 2.46 18.01 20.07
C VAL A 124 1.92 17.86 18.65
N MET A 125 1.86 18.95 17.88
CA MET A 125 1.37 18.96 16.50
C MET A 125 2.28 18.16 15.56
N LEU A 126 3.60 18.19 15.76
CA LEU A 126 4.56 17.34 15.05
C LEU A 126 4.33 15.86 15.36
N ILE A 127 4.29 15.49 16.65
CA ILE A 127 4.09 14.09 17.04
C ILE A 127 2.78 13.58 16.44
N TYR A 128 1.72 14.38 16.53
CA TYR A 128 0.43 14.08 15.91
C TYR A 128 0.54 13.89 14.39
N THR A 129 1.17 14.83 13.68
CA THR A 129 1.29 14.78 12.21
C THR A 129 2.17 13.63 11.73
N ILE A 130 3.28 13.32 12.43
CA ILE A 130 4.12 12.15 12.12
C ILE A 130 3.34 10.84 12.31
N ILE A 131 2.58 10.71 13.40
CA ILE A 131 1.74 9.54 13.64
C ILE A 131 0.65 9.43 12.56
N ALA A 132 -0.04 10.53 12.26
CA ALA A 132 -1.07 10.59 11.23
C ALA A 132 -0.51 10.25 9.84
N MET A 133 0.67 10.77 9.50
CA MET A 133 1.35 10.51 8.23
C MET A 133 1.76 9.05 8.11
N THR A 134 2.44 8.53 9.14
CA THR A 134 2.81 7.11 9.27
C THR A 134 1.60 6.20 9.08
N HIS A 135 0.49 6.52 9.74
CA HIS A 135 -0.75 5.75 9.64
C HIS A 135 -1.33 5.80 8.21
N LYS A 136 -1.38 6.97 7.58
CA LYS A 136 -1.90 7.12 6.21
C LYS A 136 -1.04 6.40 5.18
N VAL A 137 0.29 6.50 5.29
CA VAL A 137 1.23 5.78 4.42
C VAL A 137 1.00 4.28 4.54
N GLU A 138 1.05 3.73 5.76
CA GLU A 138 0.86 2.29 5.95
C GLU A 138 -0.55 1.83 5.54
N SER A 139 -1.59 2.62 5.82
CA SER A 139 -2.96 2.33 5.38
C SER A 139 -3.05 2.27 3.85
N ALA A 140 -2.41 3.20 3.14
CA ALA A 140 -2.38 3.19 1.68
C ALA A 140 -1.71 1.92 1.14
N PHE A 141 -0.58 1.52 1.72
CA PHE A 141 0.11 0.28 1.35
C PHE A 141 -0.70 -0.97 1.72
N ASN A 142 -1.26 -1.04 2.92
CA ASN A 142 -2.03 -2.18 3.36
C ASN A 142 -3.28 -2.38 2.51
N VAL A 143 -3.91 -1.32 2.00
CA VAL A 143 -5.01 -1.47 1.03
C VAL A 143 -4.51 -2.03 -0.29
N ILE A 144 -3.38 -1.55 -0.84
CA ILE A 144 -2.78 -2.12 -2.05
C ILE A 144 -2.51 -3.62 -1.86
N TRP A 145 -1.98 -3.99 -0.69
CA TRP A 145 -1.63 -5.36 -0.33
C TRP A 145 -2.77 -6.19 0.26
N HIS A 146 -4.00 -5.65 0.31
CA HIS A 146 -5.20 -6.29 0.86
C HIS A 146 -5.01 -6.81 2.31
N VAL A 147 -4.19 -6.13 3.12
CA VAL A 147 -3.91 -6.48 4.52
C VAL A 147 -4.93 -5.86 5.46
N SER A 148 -5.56 -6.69 6.30
CA SER A 148 -6.62 -6.25 7.21
C SER A 148 -6.15 -5.74 8.57
N LYS A 149 -5.09 -6.33 9.13
CA LYS A 149 -4.65 -5.99 10.48
C LYS A 149 -3.47 -5.00 10.41
N PRO A 150 -3.65 -3.74 10.82
CA PRO A 150 -2.53 -2.80 10.96
C PRO A 150 -1.55 -3.26 12.05
N ARG A 151 -0.26 -2.92 11.92
CA ARG A 151 0.69 -3.07 13.04
C ARG A 151 0.27 -2.19 14.23
N SER A 152 0.68 -2.56 15.44
CA SER A 152 0.48 -1.69 16.60
C SER A 152 1.25 -0.37 16.43
N LEU A 153 0.66 0.73 16.91
CA LEU A 153 1.20 2.09 16.70
C LEU A 153 2.62 2.25 17.27
N ALA A 154 2.89 1.63 18.43
CA ALA A 154 4.21 1.62 19.05
C ALA A 154 5.28 0.91 18.19
N ARG A 155 4.94 -0.24 17.58
CA ARG A 155 5.88 -0.97 16.72
C ARG A 155 6.18 -0.18 15.44
N ARG A 156 5.16 0.42 14.83
CA ARG A 156 5.33 1.29 13.65
C ARG A 156 6.25 2.46 13.93
N PHE A 157 6.02 3.12 15.07
CA PHE A 157 6.83 4.25 15.48
C PHE A 157 8.30 3.84 15.68
N ALA A 158 8.55 2.73 16.38
CA ALA A 158 9.91 2.22 16.58
C ALA A 158 10.59 1.82 15.27
N ASP A 159 9.89 1.08 14.40
CA ASP A 159 10.37 0.66 13.09
C ASP A 159 10.73 1.87 12.21
N TYR A 160 9.84 2.86 12.13
CA TYR A 160 10.03 4.04 11.27
C TYR A 160 11.05 5.01 11.84
N LEU A 161 11.07 5.19 13.17
CA LEU A 161 12.10 5.99 13.83
C LEU A 161 13.49 5.38 13.59
N SER A 162 13.61 4.05 13.64
CA SER A 162 14.86 3.36 13.32
C SER A 162 15.31 3.62 11.88
N VAL A 163 14.39 3.55 10.91
CA VAL A 163 14.71 3.86 9.50
C VAL A 163 15.06 5.34 9.30
N ILE A 164 14.38 6.27 9.97
CA ILE A 164 14.66 7.70 9.85
C ILE A 164 16.03 8.05 10.47
N LEU A 165 16.42 7.40 11.57
CA LEU A 165 17.72 7.64 12.22
C LEU A 165 18.87 6.93 11.50
N VAL A 166 18.69 5.64 11.17
CA VAL A 166 19.76 4.78 10.63
C VAL A 166 19.86 4.89 9.10
N GLY A 167 18.74 5.08 8.41
CA GLY A 167 18.67 5.13 6.96
C GLY A 167 19.58 6.20 6.34
N PRO A 168 19.49 7.48 6.75
CA PRO A 168 20.39 8.52 6.27
C PRO A 168 21.86 8.19 6.54
N VAL A 169 22.20 7.67 7.72
CA VAL A 169 23.58 7.29 8.05
C VAL A 169 24.10 6.23 7.10
N ILE A 170 23.31 5.19 6.79
CA ILE A 170 23.67 4.15 5.81
C ILE A 170 23.85 4.75 4.42
N VAL A 171 22.91 5.60 3.97
CA VAL A 171 22.97 6.21 2.64
C VAL A 171 24.16 7.15 2.51
N PHE A 172 24.37 8.07 3.46
CA PHE A 172 25.49 9.00 3.43
C PHE A 172 26.84 8.28 3.56
N SER A 173 26.93 7.27 4.41
CA SER A 173 28.14 6.44 4.54
C SER A 173 28.40 5.66 3.24
N GLY A 174 27.37 5.10 2.62
CA GLY A 174 27.47 4.40 1.34
C GLY A 174 27.90 5.32 0.20
N VAL A 175 27.33 6.52 0.10
CA VAL A 175 27.72 7.53 -0.90
C VAL A 175 29.14 8.03 -0.64
N SER A 176 29.50 8.32 0.62
CA SER A 176 30.84 8.75 1.02
C SER A 176 31.88 7.69 0.68
N LEU A 177 31.64 6.44 1.08
CA LEU A 177 32.51 5.31 0.76
C LEU A 177 32.62 5.10 -0.77
N SER A 178 31.50 5.21 -1.50
CA SER A 178 31.51 5.10 -2.96
C SER A 178 32.39 6.18 -3.59
N ARG A 179 32.33 7.43 -3.11
CA ARG A 179 33.21 8.52 -3.58
C ARG A 179 34.67 8.20 -3.24
N THR A 180 34.98 7.78 -2.02
CA THR A 180 36.34 7.41 -1.61
C THR A 180 36.91 6.27 -2.44
N VAL A 181 36.11 5.23 -2.71
CA VAL A 181 36.51 4.08 -3.54
C VAL A 181 36.75 4.51 -4.99
N LEU A 182 35.84 5.30 -5.57
CA LEU A 182 35.98 5.84 -6.94
C LEU A 182 37.21 6.74 -7.10
N HIS A 183 37.62 7.45 -6.05
CA HIS A 183 38.82 8.29 -6.03
C HIS A 183 40.09 7.56 -5.54
N SER A 184 40.03 6.26 -5.27
CA SER A 184 41.21 5.48 -4.87
C SER A 184 42.18 5.29 -6.04
N SER A 185 43.48 5.25 -5.75
CA SER A 185 44.54 5.04 -6.74
C SER A 185 44.38 3.76 -7.56
N LEU A 186 43.80 2.73 -6.95
CA LEU A 186 43.53 1.44 -7.58
C LEU A 186 42.39 1.54 -8.62
N VAL A 187 41.30 2.23 -8.29
CA VAL A 187 40.18 2.44 -9.21
C VAL A 187 40.56 3.41 -10.33
N GLN A 188 41.37 4.43 -10.05
CA GLN A 188 41.91 5.31 -11.10
C GLN A 188 42.87 4.58 -12.05
N TRP A 189 43.68 3.65 -11.55
CA TRP A 189 44.51 2.79 -12.40
C TRP A 189 43.67 1.81 -13.23
N LEU A 190 42.64 1.19 -12.66
CA LEU A 190 41.70 0.38 -13.45
C LEU A 190 40.94 1.23 -14.48
N ALA A 191 40.63 2.49 -14.15
CA ALA A 191 39.93 3.39 -15.05
C ALA A 191 40.79 3.84 -16.25
N SER A 192 42.12 3.75 -16.15
CA SER A 192 43.03 4.09 -17.25
C SER A 192 43.28 2.94 -18.23
N VAL A 193 42.82 1.72 -17.92
CA VAL A 193 42.96 0.54 -18.77
C VAL A 193 41.62 0.27 -19.49
N GLU A 194 41.59 0.35 -20.82
CA GLU A 194 40.40 -0.07 -21.59
C GLU A 194 40.32 -1.61 -21.69
N PRO A 195 39.11 -2.21 -21.60
CA PRO A 195 37.78 -1.59 -21.57
C PRO A 195 37.24 -1.28 -20.15
N PHE A 196 38.06 -1.45 -19.11
CA PHE A 196 37.64 -1.29 -17.71
C PHE A 196 37.28 0.16 -17.36
N GLY A 197 37.97 1.15 -17.93
CA GLY A 197 37.61 2.57 -17.80
C GLY A 197 36.20 2.91 -18.29
N THR A 198 35.86 2.43 -19.49
CA THR A 198 34.52 2.63 -20.08
C THR A 198 33.44 1.94 -19.24
N LEU A 199 33.73 0.73 -18.73
CA LEU A 199 32.83 0.00 -17.84
C LEU A 199 32.62 0.72 -16.50
N LEU A 200 33.69 1.21 -15.87
CA LEU A 200 33.64 1.96 -14.61
C LEU A 200 32.83 3.26 -14.75
N TYR A 201 33.03 4.00 -15.85
CA TYR A 201 32.23 5.18 -16.16
C TYR A 201 30.74 4.83 -16.31
N GLY A 202 30.42 3.79 -17.08
CA GLY A 202 29.04 3.33 -17.26
C GLY A 202 28.37 2.92 -15.94
N VAL A 203 29.08 2.17 -15.08
CA VAL A 203 28.58 1.78 -13.75
C VAL A 203 28.35 3.02 -12.88
N SER A 204 29.27 3.98 -12.86
CA SER A 204 29.13 5.20 -12.06
C SER A 204 27.88 6.02 -12.43
N LEU A 205 27.48 6.00 -13.70
CA LEU A 205 26.27 6.65 -14.18
C LEU A 205 24.99 5.94 -13.72
N LEU A 206 25.05 4.63 -13.53
CA LEU A 206 23.92 3.79 -13.09
C LEU A 206 23.73 3.80 -11.57
N VAL A 207 24.79 4.02 -10.77
CA VAL A 207 24.74 3.97 -9.30
C VAL A 207 23.61 4.84 -8.71
N PRO A 208 23.41 6.11 -9.10
CA PRO A 208 22.32 6.92 -8.57
C PRO A 208 20.94 6.33 -8.87
N TYR A 209 20.74 5.79 -10.07
CA TYR A 209 19.49 5.14 -10.45
C TYR A 209 19.26 3.84 -9.67
N LEU A 210 20.32 3.04 -9.46
CA LEU A 210 20.26 1.83 -8.64
C LEU A 210 19.92 2.15 -7.19
N LEU A 211 20.46 3.22 -6.62
CA LEU A 211 20.13 3.68 -5.27
C LEU A 211 18.66 4.12 -5.17
N ILE A 212 18.15 4.86 -6.16
CA ILE A 212 16.73 5.26 -6.21
C ILE A 212 15.83 4.01 -6.30
N CYS A 213 16.13 3.09 -7.23
CA CYS A 213 15.38 1.85 -7.38
C CYS A 213 15.43 0.99 -6.12
N GLY A 214 16.60 0.90 -5.49
CA GLY A 214 16.81 0.20 -4.21
C GLY A 214 16.04 0.83 -3.06
N GLY A 215 15.97 2.16 -3.00
CA GLY A 215 15.16 2.89 -2.01
C GLY A 215 13.66 2.59 -2.15
N PHE A 216 13.13 2.61 -3.38
CA PHE A 216 11.74 2.20 -3.60
C PHE A 216 11.52 0.72 -3.31
N ALA A 217 12.44 -0.17 -3.69
CA ALA A 217 12.34 -1.59 -3.38
C ALA A 217 12.35 -1.85 -1.87
N PHE A 218 13.21 -1.16 -1.12
CA PHE A 218 13.22 -1.20 0.35
C PHE A 218 11.89 -0.73 0.93
N LEU A 219 11.37 0.40 0.45
CA LEU A 219 10.07 0.93 0.87
C LEU A 219 8.96 -0.11 0.65
N TYR A 220 8.92 -0.76 -0.52
CA TYR A 220 7.93 -1.78 -0.84
C TYR A 220 8.09 -3.08 -0.04
N GLY A 221 9.31 -3.43 0.36
CA GLY A 221 9.55 -4.57 1.26
C GLY A 221 9.20 -4.28 2.72
N PHE A 222 9.37 -3.04 3.17
CA PHE A 222 9.36 -2.69 4.59
C PHE A 222 8.02 -2.13 5.09
N VAL A 223 7.39 -1.24 4.31
CA VAL A 223 6.19 -0.48 4.71
C VAL A 223 4.94 -1.36 4.81
N PRO A 224 4.64 -2.26 3.85
CA PRO A 224 3.45 -3.10 3.95
C PRO A 224 3.50 -4.02 5.17
N ASN A 225 2.36 -4.24 5.82
CA ASN A 225 2.27 -5.22 6.89
C ASN A 225 2.08 -6.67 6.38
N THR A 226 2.85 -7.05 5.35
CA THR A 226 2.83 -8.39 4.77
C THR A 226 4.21 -8.78 4.24
N ARG A 227 4.40 -10.06 3.93
CA ARG A 227 5.64 -10.58 3.36
C ARG A 227 5.67 -10.33 1.86
N VAL A 228 6.37 -9.28 1.47
CA VAL A 228 6.65 -8.97 0.07
C VAL A 228 7.86 -9.77 -0.41
N LYS A 229 7.71 -10.51 -1.51
CA LYS A 229 8.82 -11.24 -2.13
C LYS A 229 9.85 -10.23 -2.66
N PHE A 230 11.14 -10.52 -2.47
CA PHE A 230 12.23 -9.64 -2.90
C PHE A 230 12.17 -9.31 -4.41
N SER A 231 11.80 -10.28 -5.25
CA SER A 231 11.61 -10.07 -6.69
C SER A 231 10.50 -9.09 -7.02
N ALA A 232 9.40 -9.11 -6.26
CA ALA A 232 8.28 -8.17 -6.41
C ALA A 232 8.69 -6.75 -5.98
N ALA A 233 9.39 -6.65 -4.86
CA ALA A 233 9.92 -5.38 -4.36
C ALA A 233 10.90 -4.73 -5.36
N ILE A 234 11.83 -5.50 -5.94
CA ILE A 234 12.76 -5.00 -6.97
C ILE A 234 12.00 -4.54 -8.20
N LEU A 235 11.05 -5.34 -8.72
CA LEU A 235 10.35 -4.98 -9.94
C LEU A 235 9.56 -3.68 -9.77
N GLY A 236 8.84 -3.54 -8.64
CA GLY A 236 8.18 -2.29 -8.28
C GLY A 236 9.19 -1.15 -8.12
N GLY A 237 10.32 -1.41 -7.47
CA GLY A 237 11.38 -0.42 -7.24
C GLY A 237 12.02 0.10 -8.53
N VAL A 238 12.32 -0.77 -9.48
CA VAL A 238 12.82 -0.40 -10.81
C VAL A 238 11.77 0.41 -11.57
N PHE A 239 10.52 -0.04 -11.57
CA PHE A 239 9.43 0.68 -12.23
C PHE A 239 9.26 2.10 -11.67
N SER A 240 9.24 2.24 -10.34
CA SER A 240 9.17 3.54 -9.67
C SER A 240 10.39 4.40 -9.87
N GLY A 241 11.59 3.82 -9.86
CA GLY A 241 12.84 4.54 -10.10
C GLY A 241 12.89 5.13 -11.51
N LEU A 242 12.40 4.40 -12.52
CA LEU A 242 12.27 4.90 -13.89
C LEU A 242 11.26 6.04 -13.99
N LEU A 243 10.07 5.88 -13.40
CA LEU A 243 9.06 6.94 -13.38
C LEU A 243 9.54 8.18 -12.63
N TRP A 244 10.20 7.99 -11.48
CA TRP A 244 10.79 9.08 -10.69
C TRP A 244 11.83 9.84 -11.48
N SER A 245 12.71 9.13 -12.19
CA SER A 245 13.74 9.75 -13.03
C SER A 245 13.13 10.55 -14.18
N ALA A 246 12.16 9.97 -14.88
CA ALA A 246 11.44 10.64 -15.96
C ALA A 246 10.70 11.89 -15.43
N ALA A 247 9.96 11.75 -14.32
CA ALA A 247 9.26 12.87 -13.68
C ALA A 247 10.23 13.97 -13.22
N SER A 248 11.41 13.61 -12.69
CA SER A 248 12.44 14.55 -12.27
C SER A 248 12.97 15.37 -13.44
N VAL A 249 13.24 14.73 -14.58
CA VAL A 249 13.67 15.43 -15.81
C VAL A 249 12.57 16.36 -16.32
N ILE A 250 11.32 15.89 -16.38
CA ILE A 250 10.18 16.72 -16.81
C ILE A 250 10.02 17.92 -15.88
N PHE A 251 10.04 17.71 -14.57
CA PHE A 251 9.86 18.76 -13.58
C PHE A 251 11.01 19.77 -13.61
N ALA A 252 12.25 19.31 -13.74
CA ALA A 252 13.41 20.19 -13.87
C ALA A 252 13.29 21.11 -15.10
N ASN A 253 12.87 20.55 -16.24
CA ASN A 253 12.63 21.35 -17.46
C ASN A 253 11.46 22.34 -17.29
N LEU A 254 10.37 21.92 -16.64
CA LEU A 254 9.24 22.81 -16.35
C LEU A 254 9.67 23.99 -15.47
N VAL A 255 10.43 23.74 -14.40
CA VAL A 255 10.90 24.78 -13.49
C VAL A 255 11.93 25.70 -14.15
N ALA A 256 12.86 25.14 -14.93
CA ALA A 256 13.88 25.92 -15.65
C ALA A 256 13.27 26.89 -16.67
N ASN A 257 12.23 26.46 -17.39
CA ASN A 257 11.56 27.30 -18.40
C ASN A 257 10.55 28.29 -17.80
N SER A 258 10.17 28.13 -16.53
CA SER A 258 9.19 29.00 -15.83
C SER A 258 9.82 30.24 -15.19
N SER A 259 11.11 30.52 -15.44
CA SER A 259 11.91 31.55 -14.77
C SER A 259 11.61 33.01 -15.14
N ASN A 260 10.66 33.26 -16.06
CA ASN A 260 10.35 34.61 -16.57
C ASN A 260 9.07 35.23 -15.97
N TYR A 261 8.50 34.67 -14.89
CA TYR A 261 7.34 35.27 -14.21
C TYR A 261 7.74 36.34 -13.21
N SER A 262 7.00 37.45 -13.18
CA SER A 262 7.22 38.55 -12.23
C SER A 262 7.24 38.05 -10.79
N ALA A 263 8.15 38.60 -9.97
CA ALA A 263 8.44 38.14 -8.61
C ALA A 263 7.21 38.00 -7.69
N ILE A 264 6.15 38.77 -7.96
CA ILE A 264 4.87 38.73 -7.22
C ILE A 264 4.14 37.39 -7.41
N TYR A 265 4.21 36.79 -8.61
CA TYR A 265 3.57 35.50 -8.90
C TYR A 265 4.50 34.30 -8.68
N ALA A 266 5.81 34.53 -8.55
CA ALA A 266 6.80 33.47 -8.38
C ALA A 266 6.62 32.69 -7.06
N GLY A 267 6.32 33.37 -5.95
CA GLY A 267 6.09 32.72 -4.65
C GLY A 267 4.87 31.78 -4.63
N PHE A 268 3.75 32.23 -5.20
CA PHE A 268 2.53 31.42 -5.31
C PHE A 268 2.72 30.23 -6.27
N ALA A 269 3.31 30.48 -7.45
CA ALA A 269 3.58 29.43 -8.43
C ALA A 269 4.53 28.36 -7.87
N GLY A 270 5.53 28.74 -7.08
CA GLY A 270 6.44 27.82 -6.40
C GLY A 270 5.71 26.86 -5.45
N ALA A 271 4.78 27.37 -4.64
CA ALA A 271 3.99 26.55 -3.73
C ALA A 271 3.11 25.52 -4.48
N VAL A 272 2.44 25.95 -5.56
CA VAL A 272 1.62 25.07 -6.40
C VAL A 272 2.47 24.01 -7.08
N LEU A 273 3.61 24.39 -7.68
CA LEU A 273 4.54 23.45 -8.31
C LEU A 273 5.09 22.44 -7.31
N PHE A 274 5.42 22.87 -6.09
CA PHE A 274 5.85 21.99 -5.01
C PHE A 274 4.76 21.00 -4.61
N MET A 275 3.51 21.44 -4.52
CA MET A 275 2.37 20.56 -4.25
C MET A 275 2.17 19.51 -5.35
N VAL A 276 2.30 19.92 -6.62
CA VAL A 276 2.25 19.01 -7.78
C VAL A 276 3.41 18.01 -7.74
N TRP A 277 4.61 18.46 -7.35
CA TRP A 277 5.78 17.59 -7.21
C TRP A 277 5.56 16.50 -6.15
N ILE A 278 5.08 16.87 -4.96
CA ILE A 278 4.75 15.91 -3.90
C ILE A 278 3.66 14.95 -4.37
N TYR A 279 2.65 15.46 -5.08
CA TYR A 279 1.57 14.64 -5.62
C TYR A 279 2.07 13.59 -6.60
N ILE A 280 2.91 13.99 -7.58
CA ILE A 280 3.54 13.07 -8.54
C ILE A 280 4.39 12.04 -7.79
N GLY A 281 5.16 12.46 -6.77
CA GLY A 281 5.96 11.55 -5.96
C GLY A 281 5.13 10.47 -5.27
N TRP A 282 4.03 10.84 -4.60
CA TRP A 282 3.13 9.88 -3.98
C TRP A 282 2.44 8.97 -4.99
N LEU A 283 2.04 9.51 -6.14
CA LEU A 283 1.44 8.73 -7.21
C LEU A 283 2.42 7.66 -7.72
N ILE A 284 3.69 8.01 -7.97
CA ILE A 284 4.73 7.05 -8.37
C ILE A 284 4.90 5.96 -7.30
N ILE A 285 4.97 6.36 -6.03
CA ILE A 285 5.10 5.43 -4.90
C ILE A 285 3.94 4.42 -4.88
N LEU A 286 2.69 4.90 -4.98
CA LEU A 286 1.49 4.05 -4.91
C LEU A 286 1.37 3.14 -6.14
N VAL A 287 1.61 3.67 -7.34
CA VAL A 287 1.55 2.87 -8.58
C VAL A 287 2.62 1.79 -8.58
N GLY A 288 3.85 2.08 -8.18
CA GLY A 288 4.89 1.06 -8.07
C GLY A 288 4.62 0.00 -7.00
N GLY A 289 3.97 0.40 -5.89
CA GLY A 289 3.47 -0.55 -4.89
C GLY A 289 2.43 -1.50 -5.49
N GLN A 290 1.53 -1.00 -6.34
CA GLN A 290 0.56 -1.82 -7.05
C GLN A 290 1.22 -2.76 -8.08
N VAL A 291 2.26 -2.30 -8.77
CA VAL A 291 3.07 -3.15 -9.68
C VAL A 291 3.71 -4.29 -8.91
N ALA A 292 4.34 -4.01 -7.76
CA ALA A 292 4.91 -5.04 -6.90
C ALA A 292 3.84 -6.05 -6.43
N PHE A 293 2.65 -5.57 -6.06
CA PHE A 293 1.54 -6.42 -5.65
C PHE A 293 1.06 -7.33 -6.78
N TYR A 294 0.81 -6.80 -7.99
CA TYR A 294 0.33 -7.61 -9.12
C TYR A 294 1.38 -8.63 -9.56
N TRP A 295 2.67 -8.26 -9.54
CA TRP A 295 3.75 -9.22 -9.79
C TRP A 295 3.75 -10.40 -8.82
N GLN A 296 3.53 -10.14 -7.53
CA GLN A 296 3.46 -11.19 -6.53
C GLN A 296 2.15 -11.98 -6.60
N ASN A 297 1.04 -11.33 -6.96
CA ASN A 297 -0.30 -11.91 -6.97
C ASN A 297 -1.01 -11.74 -8.34
N PRO A 298 -0.59 -12.47 -9.39
CA PRO A 298 -1.17 -12.37 -10.73
C PRO A 298 -2.68 -12.58 -10.84
N ARG A 299 -3.28 -13.31 -9.90
CA ARG A 299 -4.73 -13.60 -9.88
C ARG A 299 -5.58 -12.33 -9.76
N PHE A 300 -5.05 -11.31 -9.09
CA PHE A 300 -5.71 -10.02 -8.90
C PHE A 300 -5.69 -9.12 -10.13
N LEU A 301 -5.02 -9.54 -11.21
CA LEU A 301 -5.10 -8.85 -12.49
C LEU A 301 -6.43 -9.11 -13.20
N ASP A 302 -7.21 -10.11 -12.80
CA ASP A 302 -8.51 -10.37 -13.41
C ASP A 302 -9.58 -9.37 -12.89
N PRO A 303 -10.11 -8.48 -13.75
CA PRO A 303 -11.17 -7.57 -13.36
C PRO A 303 -12.49 -8.25 -12.98
N ARG A 304 -12.66 -9.54 -13.30
CA ARG A 304 -13.77 -10.36 -12.82
C ARG A 304 -13.63 -10.68 -11.34
N THR A 305 -12.40 -10.66 -10.80
CA THR A 305 -12.13 -10.98 -9.41
C THR A 305 -12.67 -9.90 -8.46
N GLU A 306 -12.50 -8.64 -8.83
CA GLU A 306 -12.94 -7.49 -8.01
C GLU A 306 -14.47 -7.30 -8.01
N LYS A 307 -15.18 -7.92 -8.96
CA LYS A 307 -16.64 -7.78 -9.15
C LYS A 307 -17.46 -9.02 -8.75
N ALA A 308 -16.83 -10.09 -8.27
CA ALA A 308 -17.56 -11.26 -7.80
C ALA A 308 -18.23 -10.95 -6.45
N VAL A 309 -19.32 -10.20 -6.51
CA VAL A 309 -20.26 -10.06 -5.39
C VAL A 309 -21.09 -11.33 -5.38
N LEU A 310 -20.84 -12.18 -4.38
CA LEU A 310 -21.72 -13.31 -4.08
C LEU A 310 -23.16 -12.81 -3.98
N THR A 311 -24.08 -13.52 -4.61
CA THR A 311 -25.51 -13.36 -4.31
C THR A 311 -25.75 -13.66 -2.83
N SER A 312 -26.84 -13.14 -2.24
CA SER A 312 -27.14 -13.38 -0.82
C SER A 312 -27.15 -14.87 -0.48
N ARG A 313 -27.66 -15.70 -1.40
CA ARG A 313 -27.69 -17.15 -1.26
C ARG A 313 -26.29 -17.77 -1.29
N GLU A 314 -25.45 -17.41 -2.26
CA GLU A 314 -24.08 -17.93 -2.33
C GLU A 314 -23.25 -17.50 -1.11
N ALA A 315 -23.47 -16.28 -0.59
CA ALA A 315 -22.81 -15.83 0.63
C ALA A 315 -23.22 -16.67 1.86
N GLU A 316 -24.50 -17.01 1.98
CA GLU A 316 -25.01 -17.91 3.02
C GLU A 316 -24.41 -19.31 2.90
N GLU A 317 -24.39 -19.88 1.70
CA GLU A 317 -23.84 -21.20 1.42
C GLU A 317 -22.33 -21.24 1.77
N VAL A 318 -21.55 -20.27 1.30
CA VAL A 318 -20.11 -20.17 1.58
C VAL A 318 -19.84 -19.99 3.07
N ALA A 319 -20.61 -19.14 3.76
CA ALA A 319 -20.41 -18.92 5.19
C ALA A 319 -20.73 -20.16 6.03
N LEU A 320 -21.83 -20.86 5.73
CA LEU A 320 -22.17 -22.12 6.40
C LEU A 320 -21.11 -23.20 6.15
N GLU A 321 -20.62 -23.29 4.92
CA GLU A 321 -19.59 -24.26 4.56
C GLU A 321 -18.26 -23.97 5.27
N LEU A 322 -17.81 -22.71 5.29
CA LEU A 322 -16.60 -22.31 6.01
C LEU A 322 -16.72 -22.60 7.51
N MET A 323 -17.87 -22.27 8.12
CA MET A 323 -18.13 -22.59 9.52
C MET A 323 -18.14 -24.10 9.77
N THR A 324 -18.66 -24.90 8.84
CA THR A 324 -18.68 -26.37 8.93
C THR A 324 -17.27 -26.94 8.83
N LEU A 325 -16.45 -26.48 7.88
CA LEU A 325 -15.05 -26.92 7.73
C LEU A 325 -14.20 -26.57 8.95
N ILE A 326 -14.30 -25.32 9.43
CA ILE A 326 -13.56 -24.82 10.61
C ILE A 326 -14.05 -25.53 11.88
N GLY A 327 -15.37 -25.68 12.03
CA GLY A 327 -16.00 -26.37 13.15
C GLY A 327 -15.65 -27.85 13.20
N ARG A 328 -15.68 -28.56 12.07
CA ARG A 328 -15.30 -29.98 11.96
C ARG A 328 -13.85 -30.18 12.37
N ALA A 329 -12.94 -29.35 11.85
CA ALA A 329 -11.53 -29.47 12.17
C ALA A 329 -11.27 -29.30 13.68
N HIS A 330 -11.97 -28.37 14.32
CA HIS A 330 -11.89 -28.18 15.77
C HIS A 330 -12.51 -29.34 16.56
N TYR A 331 -13.71 -29.78 16.17
CA TYR A 331 -14.44 -30.86 16.87
C TYR A 331 -13.71 -32.21 16.80
N ARG A 332 -13.16 -32.56 15.62
CA ARG A 332 -12.44 -33.81 15.37
C ARG A 332 -10.96 -33.76 15.73
N HIS A 333 -10.46 -32.63 16.23
CA HIS A 333 -9.04 -32.42 16.56
C HIS A 333 -8.11 -32.63 15.33
N GLU A 334 -8.58 -32.25 14.15
CA GLU A 334 -7.84 -32.29 12.89
C GLU A 334 -6.91 -31.07 12.74
N PRO A 335 -6.00 -31.06 11.75
CA PRO A 335 -5.18 -29.89 11.46
C PRO A 335 -6.05 -28.66 11.17
N LEU A 336 -5.78 -27.57 11.89
CA LEU A 336 -6.56 -26.34 11.75
C LEU A 336 -6.42 -25.74 10.35
N TRP A 337 -7.53 -25.20 9.85
CA TRP A 337 -7.56 -24.55 8.57
C TRP A 337 -6.79 -23.23 8.59
N THR A 338 -5.82 -23.11 7.70
CA THR A 338 -5.16 -21.86 7.35
C THR A 338 -5.81 -21.25 6.10
N PHE A 339 -5.55 -19.96 5.84
CA PHE A 339 -6.04 -19.32 4.62
C PHE A 339 -5.59 -20.08 3.35
N SER A 340 -4.31 -20.48 3.29
CA SER A 340 -3.75 -21.20 2.15
C SER A 340 -4.37 -22.58 1.95
N SER A 341 -4.70 -23.30 3.03
CA SER A 341 -5.36 -24.61 2.93
C SER A 341 -6.84 -24.48 2.51
N LEU A 342 -7.55 -23.47 3.00
CA LEU A 342 -8.92 -23.19 2.56
C LEU A 342 -8.95 -22.77 1.09
N GLU A 343 -8.01 -21.93 0.68
CA GLU A 343 -7.84 -21.52 -0.73
C GLU A 343 -7.55 -22.73 -1.63
N GLN A 344 -6.75 -23.69 -1.15
CA GLN A 344 -6.46 -24.91 -1.91
C GLN A 344 -7.66 -25.86 -1.98
N HIS A 345 -8.45 -25.95 -0.91
CA HIS A 345 -9.66 -26.79 -0.85
C HIS A 345 -10.78 -26.22 -1.72
N ARG A 346 -10.96 -24.90 -1.72
CA ARG A 346 -11.97 -24.18 -2.49
C ARG A 346 -11.37 -23.39 -3.64
N GLN A 347 -10.87 -24.11 -4.65
CA GLN A 347 -10.30 -23.50 -5.86
C GLN A 347 -11.34 -22.79 -6.73
N ASP A 348 -12.62 -23.12 -6.53
CA ASP A 348 -13.78 -22.48 -7.14
C ASP A 348 -14.06 -21.09 -6.56
N LEU A 349 -13.72 -20.87 -5.28
CA LEU A 349 -13.84 -19.56 -4.64
C LEU A 349 -12.61 -18.71 -4.91
N GLN A 350 -12.87 -17.44 -5.23
CA GLN A 350 -11.80 -16.48 -5.40
C GLN A 350 -11.22 -16.08 -4.03
N PRO A 351 -9.90 -15.85 -3.92
CA PRO A 351 -9.24 -15.55 -2.65
C PRO A 351 -9.81 -14.33 -1.92
N ASP A 352 -10.27 -13.31 -2.67
CA ASP A 352 -10.88 -12.10 -2.11
C ASP A 352 -12.23 -12.35 -1.48
N ILE A 353 -13.06 -13.18 -2.11
CA ILE A 353 -14.37 -13.57 -1.58
C ILE A 353 -14.15 -14.38 -0.31
N LEU A 354 -13.28 -15.38 -0.36
CA LEU A 354 -12.93 -16.19 0.80
C LEU A 354 -12.43 -15.31 1.95
N LEU A 355 -11.52 -14.38 1.67
CA LEU A 355 -10.98 -13.45 2.66
C LEU A 355 -12.05 -12.51 3.21
N ARG A 356 -12.97 -12.03 2.37
CA ARG A 356 -14.08 -11.16 2.77
C ARG A 356 -15.06 -11.88 3.68
N GLU A 357 -15.47 -13.09 3.32
CA GLU A 357 -16.39 -13.88 4.15
C GLU A 357 -15.73 -14.32 5.47
N LEU A 358 -14.46 -14.75 5.45
CA LEU A 358 -13.71 -15.02 6.69
C LEU A 358 -13.60 -13.79 7.59
N ARG A 359 -13.35 -12.60 7.02
CA ARG A 359 -13.35 -11.34 7.79
C ARG A 359 -14.73 -11.02 8.37
N ARG A 360 -15.79 -11.26 7.60
CA ARG A 360 -17.17 -11.05 8.06
C ARG A 360 -17.48 -11.96 9.25
N LEU A 361 -17.09 -13.24 9.18
CA LEU A 361 -17.23 -14.20 10.29
C LEU A 361 -16.37 -13.81 11.51
N GLU A 362 -15.14 -13.33 11.30
CA GLU A 362 -14.24 -12.89 12.38
C GLU A 362 -14.77 -11.63 13.07
N ALA A 363 -15.21 -10.62 12.30
CA ALA A 363 -15.74 -9.36 12.82
C ALA A 363 -17.03 -9.55 13.63
N ARG A 364 -17.82 -10.59 13.30
CA ARG A 364 -19.04 -10.96 14.00
C ARG A 364 -18.80 -11.89 15.20
N GLY A 365 -17.55 -12.27 15.46
CA GLY A 365 -17.18 -13.12 16.60
C GLY A 365 -17.61 -14.58 16.45
N LEU A 366 -17.78 -15.08 15.22
CA LEU A 366 -18.03 -16.50 14.96
C LEU A 366 -16.74 -17.32 14.87
N ILE A 367 -15.67 -16.70 14.37
CA ILE A 367 -14.34 -17.31 14.27
C ILE A 367 -13.27 -16.43 14.91
N ILE A 368 -12.19 -17.04 15.37
CA ILE A 368 -10.99 -16.39 15.88
C ILE A 368 -9.76 -16.87 15.11
N THR A 369 -8.76 -16.00 15.00
CA THR A 369 -7.47 -16.30 14.37
C THR A 369 -6.40 -16.57 15.43
N THR A 370 -5.64 -17.66 15.27
CA THR A 370 -4.50 -17.97 16.15
C THR A 370 -3.34 -17.01 15.90
N SER A 371 -2.47 -16.86 16.91
CA SER A 371 -1.22 -16.08 16.82
C SER A 371 -0.07 -16.84 16.12
N THR A 372 -0.32 -18.07 15.66
CA THR A 372 0.67 -18.89 14.93
C THR A 372 0.96 -18.32 13.54
N GLN A 373 2.13 -18.63 12.97
CA GLN A 373 2.46 -18.29 11.58
C GLN A 373 2.60 -19.59 10.76
N PRO A 374 1.70 -19.88 9.81
CA PRO A 374 0.54 -19.07 9.38
C PRO A 374 -0.63 -19.05 10.40
N PRO A 375 -1.46 -17.99 10.39
CA PRO A 375 -2.65 -17.91 11.25
C PRO A 375 -3.66 -18.98 10.83
N SER A 376 -4.19 -19.69 11.82
CA SER A 376 -5.22 -20.71 11.64
C SER A 376 -6.54 -20.20 12.20
N TYR A 377 -7.65 -20.71 11.67
CA TYR A 377 -9.00 -20.32 12.05
C TYR A 377 -9.61 -21.34 13.02
N LEU A 378 -10.27 -20.83 14.05
CA LEU A 378 -10.98 -21.61 15.07
C LEU A 378 -12.38 -21.03 15.27
N PRO A 379 -13.38 -21.84 15.65
CA PRO A 379 -14.65 -21.33 16.16
C PRO A 379 -14.39 -20.48 17.41
N ALA A 380 -15.11 -19.36 17.55
CA ALA A 380 -14.98 -18.49 18.71
C ALA A 380 -15.65 -19.05 19.98
N ARG A 381 -16.61 -19.97 19.80
CA ARG A 381 -17.42 -20.61 20.84
C ARG A 381 -17.52 -22.11 20.54
N ASP A 382 -18.00 -22.88 21.51
CA ASP A 382 -18.31 -24.29 21.33
C ASP A 382 -19.26 -24.49 20.13
N VAL A 383 -18.95 -25.44 19.25
CA VAL A 383 -19.73 -25.75 18.04
C VAL A 383 -21.19 -26.13 18.34
N SER A 384 -21.48 -26.60 19.55
CA SER A 384 -22.84 -26.92 20.01
C SER A 384 -23.66 -25.68 20.36
N ASN A 385 -22.98 -24.55 20.66
CA ASN A 385 -23.60 -23.30 21.09
C ASN A 385 -23.72 -22.27 19.96
N ILE A 386 -23.15 -22.54 18.79
CA ILE A 386 -23.29 -21.70 17.60
C ILE A 386 -24.49 -22.21 16.81
N GLN A 387 -25.55 -21.41 16.69
CA GLN A 387 -26.74 -21.79 15.93
C GLN A 387 -26.59 -21.47 14.44
N VAL A 388 -27.20 -22.27 13.58
CA VAL A 388 -27.23 -22.03 12.13
C VAL A 388 -28.00 -20.74 11.80
N SER A 389 -29.09 -20.46 12.53
CA SER A 389 -29.85 -19.20 12.45
C SER A 389 -28.96 -17.98 12.67
N GLU A 390 -28.06 -18.04 13.65
CA GLU A 390 -27.11 -16.98 13.98
C GLU A 390 -26.12 -16.73 12.84
N ILE A 391 -25.57 -17.80 12.23
CA ILE A 391 -24.65 -17.67 11.09
C ILE A 391 -25.37 -16.99 9.90
N LEU A 392 -26.58 -17.45 9.57
CA LEU A 392 -27.38 -16.88 8.49
C LEU A 392 -27.75 -15.42 8.74
N GLN A 393 -28.23 -15.09 9.94
CA GLN A 393 -28.53 -13.70 10.32
C GLN A 393 -27.29 -12.81 10.27
N MET A 394 -26.11 -13.33 10.58
CA MET A 394 -24.88 -12.53 10.53
C MET A 394 -24.39 -12.29 9.10
N VAL A 395 -24.64 -13.22 8.18
CA VAL A 395 -24.31 -13.09 6.75
C VAL A 395 -25.30 -12.16 6.04
N ARG A 396 -26.59 -12.27 6.39
CA ARG A 396 -27.67 -11.39 5.92
C ARG A 396 -27.64 -10.01 6.57
N GLY A 397 -27.17 -9.96 7.80
CA GLY A 397 -27.22 -8.78 8.65
C GLY A 397 -26.40 -7.63 8.06
N ARG A 398 -27.12 -6.55 7.78
CA ARG A 398 -26.67 -5.21 7.37
C ARG A 398 -25.23 -4.84 7.76
N ASP A 399 -24.39 -4.56 6.76
CA ASP A 399 -23.47 -3.43 6.88
C ASP A 399 -24.37 -2.18 6.95
N GLN A 400 -24.36 -1.49 8.09
CA GLN A 400 -25.28 -0.39 8.40
C GLN A 400 -25.11 0.76 7.40
N THR A 401 -25.98 0.77 6.40
CA THR A 401 -26.51 2.01 5.84
C THR A 401 -28.01 1.79 5.81
N GLU A 402 -28.72 2.31 6.82
CA GLU A 402 -30.17 2.28 6.87
C GLU A 402 -30.70 3.05 5.65
N MET A 403 -30.88 2.35 4.54
CA MET A 403 -31.69 2.88 3.46
C MET A 403 -33.12 2.96 3.99
N PRO A 404 -33.76 4.14 3.96
CA PRO A 404 -35.13 4.27 4.40
C PRO A 404 -36.02 3.36 3.55
N SER A 405 -36.54 2.30 4.18
CA SER A 405 -37.49 1.37 3.58
C SER A 405 -38.90 1.72 4.03
N LEU A 406 -39.90 1.42 3.19
CA LEU A 406 -41.30 1.48 3.59
C LEU A 406 -41.53 0.58 4.82
N PRO A 407 -42.27 1.04 5.85
CA PRO A 407 -42.51 0.24 7.06
C PRO A 407 -43.12 -1.13 6.79
N SER A 408 -44.01 -1.24 5.79
CA SER A 408 -44.62 -2.51 5.39
C SER A 408 -43.61 -3.50 4.79
N VAL A 409 -42.60 -3.01 4.08
CA VAL A 409 -41.53 -3.85 3.51
C VAL A 409 -40.57 -4.30 4.61
N ALA A 410 -40.25 -3.42 5.57
CA ALA A 410 -39.45 -3.79 6.73
C ALA A 410 -40.13 -4.88 7.56
N ALA A 411 -41.42 -4.73 7.85
CA ALA A 411 -42.21 -5.72 8.58
C ALA A 411 -42.23 -7.08 7.88
N LEU A 412 -42.42 -7.11 6.55
CA LEU A 412 -42.38 -8.36 5.78
C LEU A 412 -40.99 -9.03 5.83
N MET A 413 -39.91 -8.26 5.77
CA MET A 413 -38.56 -8.82 5.87
C MET A 413 -38.28 -9.38 7.27
N ASP A 414 -38.76 -8.71 8.33
CA ASP A 414 -38.67 -9.21 9.70
C ASP A 414 -39.48 -10.50 9.88
N GLU A 415 -40.65 -10.63 9.24
CA GLU A 415 -41.43 -11.88 9.22
C GLU A 415 -40.66 -13.02 8.53
N VAL A 416 -40.01 -12.75 7.40
CA VAL A 416 -39.17 -13.74 6.69
C VAL A 416 -38.00 -14.20 7.55
N ASP A 417 -37.30 -13.26 8.20
CA ASP A 417 -36.18 -13.58 9.08
C ASP A 417 -36.63 -14.37 10.31
N THR A 418 -37.83 -14.07 10.84
CA THR A 418 -38.46 -14.82 11.94
C THR A 418 -38.78 -16.26 11.52
N ALA A 419 -39.44 -16.46 10.37
CA ALA A 419 -39.79 -17.79 9.87
C ALA A 419 -38.55 -18.66 9.62
N ILE A 420 -37.46 -18.06 9.15
CA ILE A 420 -36.19 -18.75 8.93
C ILE A 420 -35.54 -19.11 10.27
N SER A 421 -35.53 -18.17 11.23
CA SER A 421 -35.02 -18.43 12.58
C SER A 421 -35.81 -19.52 13.30
N GLU A 422 -37.12 -19.64 13.10
CA GLU A 422 -37.94 -20.71 13.67
C GLU A 422 -37.60 -22.08 13.07
N THR A 423 -37.34 -22.12 11.75
CA THR A 423 -37.06 -23.37 11.03
C THR A 423 -35.68 -23.93 11.33
N VAL A 424 -34.66 -23.07 11.44
CA VAL A 424 -33.26 -23.48 11.67
C VAL A 424 -32.73 -23.16 13.07
N GLY A 425 -33.53 -22.55 13.95
CA GLY A 425 -33.08 -22.11 15.28
C GLY A 425 -32.76 -23.23 16.26
N THR A 426 -33.24 -24.45 16.01
CA THR A 426 -32.87 -25.63 16.81
C THR A 426 -31.62 -26.33 16.29
N LEU A 427 -31.09 -25.95 15.12
CA LEU A 427 -29.90 -26.56 14.53
C LEU A 427 -28.64 -25.84 15.01
N SER A 428 -27.78 -26.59 15.69
CA SER A 428 -26.42 -26.15 16.01
C SER A 428 -25.46 -26.40 14.86
N LEU A 429 -24.30 -25.74 14.89
CA LEU A 429 -23.20 -26.00 13.97
C LEU A 429 -22.71 -27.46 14.10
N LYS A 430 -22.79 -28.05 15.30
CA LYS A 430 -22.52 -29.47 15.51
C LYS A 430 -23.47 -30.35 14.70
N ASP A 431 -24.78 -30.09 14.73
CA ASP A 431 -25.76 -30.87 13.95
C ASP A 431 -25.53 -30.73 12.45
N LEU A 432 -25.07 -29.56 12.00
CA LEU A 432 -24.70 -29.33 10.61
C LEU A 432 -23.46 -30.13 10.19
N ILE A 433 -22.44 -30.20 11.06
CA ILE A 433 -21.25 -31.03 10.84
C ILE A 433 -21.64 -32.51 10.74
N GLU A 434 -22.47 -33.01 11.65
CA GLU A 434 -22.95 -34.40 11.65
C GLU A 434 -23.78 -34.72 10.38
N ARG A 435 -24.59 -33.77 9.90
CA ARG A 435 -25.32 -33.90 8.62
C ARG A 435 -24.40 -33.94 7.41
N ALA A 436 -23.36 -33.11 7.38
CA ALA A 436 -22.38 -33.09 6.30
C ALA A 436 -21.64 -34.44 6.21
N GLU A 437 -21.24 -35.00 7.36
CA GLU A 437 -20.62 -36.32 7.43
C GLU A 437 -21.55 -37.44 6.95
N ALA A 438 -22.84 -37.38 7.32
CA ALA A 438 -23.82 -38.36 6.86
C ALA A 438 -24.05 -38.27 5.33
N GLY A 439 -24.02 -37.07 4.75
CA GLY A 439 -24.15 -36.87 3.31
C GLY A 439 -22.95 -37.38 2.50
N GLU A 440 -21.73 -37.26 3.02
CA GLU A 440 -20.50 -37.78 2.40
C GLU A 440 -20.43 -39.32 2.38
N GLN A 441 -21.21 -40.02 3.22
CA GLN A 441 -21.28 -41.50 3.21
C GLN A 441 -22.21 -42.07 2.11
N PHE A 442 -23.01 -41.22 1.45
CA PHE A 442 -23.94 -41.62 0.38
C PHE A 442 -23.62 -40.98 -0.99
N ALA A 443 -22.53 -40.22 -1.09
CA ALA A 443 -21.97 -39.68 -2.34
C ALA A 443 -20.73 -40.49 -2.74
#